data_AF-A0A837L1U6-F1
#
_entry.id   AF-A0A837L1U6-F1
#
_cell.length_a   1.000
_cell.length_b   1.000
_cell.length_c   1.000
_cell.angle_alpha   90.00
_cell.angle_beta   90.00
_cell.angle_gamma   90.00
#
_symmetry.space_group_name_H-M   'P 1'
#
loop_
_entity.id
_entity.type
_entity.pdbx_description
1 polymer ?
#
loop_
_entity_poly.entity_id
_entity_poly.type
_entity_poly.pdbx_seq_one_letter_code
_entity_poly.pdbx_strand_id
1 'polypeptide(L)'
;MRWWQFTSVGVAGGLDKNIVLLADDSSKVDIPKIDKPQEPQSQLTFNQKLDTNTKLDNSNVPYYEATLSTDYYVESKPNASSADKEFIKAGTRVRVYEKVNGWSRINASQSDQWVEDKYLANATQV
;
A
#
# COMPACT_ATOMS: atom_id res chain seq x y z
N MET A 1 18.01 1.44 29.39
CA MET A 1 16.83 0.94 28.66
C MET A 1 15.61 1.62 29.25
N ARG A 2 14.99 2.56 28.52
CA ARG A 2 13.77 3.24 29.00
C ARG A 2 12.56 2.60 28.32
N TRP A 3 11.67 2.13 29.17
CA TRP A 3 10.45 1.38 28.89
C TRP A 3 9.32 2.33 29.28
N TRP A 4 8.38 2.55 28.37
CA TRP A 4 7.16 3.29 28.68
C TRP A 4 6.03 2.30 28.98
N GLN A 5 5.47 2.45 30.18
CA GLN A 5 4.25 1.82 30.65
C GLN A 5 3.05 2.68 30.26
N PHE A 6 1.91 2.07 29.96
CA PHE A 6 0.61 2.74 30.01
C PHE A 6 -0.28 2.00 31.01
N THR A 7 -0.66 2.69 32.08
CA THR A 7 -1.69 2.25 33.02
C THR A 7 -3.06 2.54 32.41
N SER A 8 -3.79 1.50 32.04
CA SER A 8 -5.19 1.61 31.61
C SER A 8 -6.09 1.74 32.84
N VAL A 9 -6.90 2.80 32.89
CA VAL A 9 -8.06 2.93 33.78
C VAL A 9 -9.29 2.84 32.86
N GLY A 10 -9.93 1.67 32.79
CA GLY A 10 -11.18 1.35 33.51
C GLY A 10 -12.38 2.03 32.84
N VAL A 11 -13.34 1.31 32.25
CA VAL A 11 -14.60 0.79 32.83
C VAL A 11 -15.49 0.47 31.59
N ALA A 12 -16.44 -0.46 31.50
CA ALA A 12 -16.83 -1.72 32.15
C ALA A 12 -17.98 -2.30 31.27
N GLY A 13 -18.21 -3.62 31.34
CA GLY A 13 -19.40 -4.29 30.78
C GLY A 13 -19.23 -4.72 29.32
N GLY A 14 -19.48 -5.95 28.91
CA GLY A 14 -20.08 -7.11 29.56
C GLY A 14 -20.58 -8.04 28.44
N LEU A 15 -20.40 -9.34 28.66
CA LEU A 15 -21.17 -10.47 28.10
C LEU A 15 -21.16 -10.71 26.57
N ASP A 16 -20.48 -11.80 26.25
CA ASP A 16 -20.62 -12.77 25.16
C ASP A 16 -22.03 -12.99 24.56
N LYS A 17 -22.08 -13.23 23.22
CA LYS A 17 -22.52 -14.49 22.56
C LYS A 17 -22.73 -14.32 21.04
N ASN A 18 -22.27 -15.31 20.28
CA ASN A 18 -22.57 -15.52 18.86
C ASN A 18 -24.06 -15.81 18.64
N ILE A 19 -24.71 -15.11 17.70
CA ILE A 19 -25.96 -15.55 17.06
C ILE A 19 -25.82 -15.37 15.54
N VAL A 20 -25.95 -16.48 14.82
CA VAL A 20 -26.13 -16.54 13.37
C VAL A 20 -27.61 -16.28 13.07
N LEU A 21 -27.91 -15.35 12.17
CA LEU A 21 -29.19 -15.28 11.47
C LEU A 21 -28.93 -14.99 9.99
N LEU A 22 -29.23 -15.97 9.13
CA LEU A 22 -29.56 -15.72 7.74
C LEU A 22 -30.99 -15.18 7.68
N ALA A 23 -31.20 -14.10 6.95
CA ALA A 23 -32.50 -13.73 6.40
C ALA A 23 -32.29 -13.04 5.04
N ASP A 24 -33.10 -13.49 4.09
CA ASP A 24 -33.24 -13.12 2.69
C ASP A 24 -34.02 -11.80 2.53
N ASP A 25 -33.99 -11.24 1.31
CA ASP A 25 -34.92 -10.25 0.74
C ASP A 25 -34.56 -8.72 0.76
N SER A 26 -34.18 -8.27 -0.44
CA SER A 26 -34.63 -7.08 -1.19
C SER A 26 -34.49 -5.64 -0.67
N SER A 27 -33.63 -4.90 -1.40
CA SER A 27 -33.78 -3.51 -1.85
C SER A 27 -33.89 -2.38 -0.81
N LYS A 28 -32.81 -1.58 -0.70
CA LYS A 28 -32.78 -0.11 -0.94
C LYS A 28 -31.36 0.41 -0.71
N VAL A 29 -30.87 1.19 -1.68
CA VAL A 29 -29.59 1.88 -1.63
C VAL A 29 -29.76 3.11 -0.75
N ASP A 30 -29.27 3.05 0.47
CA ASP A 30 -28.99 4.22 1.31
C ASP A 30 -27.49 4.28 1.53
N ILE A 31 -26.86 5.35 1.05
CA ILE A 31 -25.43 5.65 1.23
C ILE A 31 -25.20 5.93 2.72
N PRO A 32 -24.43 5.09 3.47
CA PRO A 32 -24.08 5.45 4.83
C PRO A 32 -22.77 6.24 4.82
N LYS A 33 -22.90 7.45 5.35
CA LYS A 33 -21.86 8.36 5.83
C LYS A 33 -20.71 7.60 6.51
N ILE A 34 -19.49 7.92 6.07
CA ILE A 34 -18.22 7.38 6.53
C ILE A 34 -18.03 7.76 8.00
N ASP A 35 -18.28 6.81 8.90
CA ASP A 35 -17.73 6.79 10.25
C ASP A 35 -17.33 5.33 10.56
N LYS A 36 -16.34 4.80 9.81
CA LYS A 36 -15.73 3.50 10.15
C LYS A 36 -14.42 3.76 10.91
N PRO A 37 -14.25 3.20 12.12
CA PRO A 37 -13.01 3.26 12.88
C PRO A 37 -11.84 2.75 12.02
N GLN A 38 -10.78 3.53 11.96
CA GLN A 38 -9.56 3.19 11.21
C GLN A 38 -8.98 1.89 11.78
N GLU A 39 -9.18 0.80 11.04
CA GLU A 39 -8.67 -0.52 11.40
C GLU A 39 -7.14 -0.42 11.60
N PRO A 40 -6.58 -0.99 12.69
CA PRO A 40 -5.14 -1.07 12.86
C PRO A 40 -4.59 -1.81 11.63
N GLN A 41 -3.71 -1.13 10.87
CA GLN A 41 -3.08 -1.58 9.63
C GLN A 41 -2.64 -3.05 9.73
N SER A 42 -3.53 -3.96 9.36
CA SER A 42 -3.28 -5.39 9.29
C SER A 42 -2.33 -5.58 8.12
N GLN A 43 -1.13 -6.10 8.40
CA GLN A 43 -0.04 -6.19 7.42
C GLN A 43 -0.54 -6.78 6.10
N LEU A 44 -0.59 -5.97 5.04
CA LEU A 44 -0.89 -6.44 3.69
C LEU A 44 0.01 -7.63 3.37
N THR A 45 -0.58 -8.70 2.84
CA THR A 45 0.16 -9.85 2.33
C THR A 45 1.01 -9.43 1.13
N PHE A 46 2.08 -10.18 0.83
CA PHE A 46 2.95 -9.87 -0.30
C PHE A 46 2.18 -9.74 -1.62
N ASN A 47 1.28 -10.68 -1.91
CA ASN A 47 0.47 -10.64 -3.14
C ASN A 47 -0.44 -9.41 -3.23
N GLN A 48 -0.98 -8.94 -2.09
CA GLN A 48 -1.78 -7.71 -2.07
C GLN A 48 -0.96 -6.46 -2.37
N LYS A 49 0.31 -6.42 -1.95
CA LYS A 49 1.22 -5.30 -2.26
C LYS A 49 1.54 -5.20 -3.75
N LEU A 50 1.45 -6.31 -4.48
CA LEU A 50 1.71 -6.34 -5.93
C LEU A 50 0.55 -5.80 -6.77
N ASP A 51 -0.66 -5.73 -6.23
CA ASP A 51 -1.81 -5.20 -6.97
C ASP A 51 -1.60 -3.71 -7.29
N THR A 52 -1.84 -3.33 -8.56
CA THR A 52 -1.63 -1.96 -9.06
C THR A 52 -2.56 -0.93 -8.43
N ASN A 53 -3.72 -1.35 -7.93
CA ASN A 53 -4.67 -0.50 -7.22
C ASN A 53 -4.37 -0.40 -5.71
N THR A 54 -3.46 -1.22 -5.18
CA THR A 54 -3.05 -1.12 -3.78
C THR A 54 -2.18 0.10 -3.57
N LYS A 55 -2.63 0.97 -2.67
CA LYS A 55 -1.84 2.08 -2.15
C LYS A 55 -0.85 1.57 -1.10
N LEU A 56 0.41 1.96 -1.23
CA LEU A 56 1.45 1.74 -0.22
C LEU A 56 2.00 3.11 0.18
N ASP A 57 1.93 3.42 1.47
CA ASP A 57 2.50 4.67 2.00
C ASP A 57 4.02 4.68 1.87
N ASN A 58 4.61 5.88 1.85
CA ASN A 58 6.06 5.99 1.82
C ASN A 58 6.69 5.31 3.03
N SER A 59 7.65 4.42 2.77
CA SER A 59 8.40 3.70 3.79
C SER A 59 9.89 3.97 3.65
N ASN A 60 10.62 3.97 4.78
CA ASN A 60 12.08 4.03 4.79
C ASN A 60 12.75 2.68 4.44
N VAL A 61 11.97 1.60 4.44
CA VAL A 61 12.39 0.27 3.99
C VAL A 61 11.58 -0.13 2.77
N PRO A 62 12.18 -0.84 1.80
CA PRO A 62 11.41 -1.28 0.64
C PRO A 62 10.35 -2.30 1.02
N TYR A 63 9.23 -2.29 0.32
CA TYR A 63 8.20 -3.31 0.45
C TYR A 63 8.56 -4.59 -0.30
N TYR A 64 9.22 -4.45 -1.46
CA TYR A 64 9.69 -5.53 -2.32
C TYR A 64 10.74 -5.01 -3.32
N GLU A 65 11.45 -5.94 -3.94
CA GLU A 65 12.27 -5.71 -5.13
C GLU A 65 11.52 -6.16 -6.38
N ALA A 66 11.73 -5.49 -7.50
CA ALA A 66 11.16 -5.85 -8.80
C ALA A 66 12.16 -5.56 -9.92
N THR A 67 11.88 -6.06 -11.11
CA THR A 67 12.68 -5.83 -12.31
C THR A 67 11.85 -5.05 -13.33
N LEU A 68 12.44 -4.03 -13.93
CA LEU A 68 11.83 -3.33 -15.06
C LEU A 68 11.70 -4.25 -16.26
N SER A 69 10.49 -4.37 -16.81
CA SER A 69 10.23 -5.19 -17.99
C SER A 69 10.59 -4.51 -19.32
N THR A 70 10.77 -3.19 -19.31
CA THR A 70 11.10 -2.37 -20.48
C THR A 70 12.10 -1.27 -20.12
N ASP A 71 12.76 -0.72 -21.14
CA ASP A 71 13.48 0.54 -21.03
C ASP A 71 12.50 1.65 -20.64
N TYR A 72 12.87 2.48 -19.66
CA TYR A 72 11.95 3.46 -19.06
C TYR A 72 12.68 4.73 -18.64
N TYR A 73 12.05 5.89 -18.88
CA TYR A 73 12.47 7.17 -18.31
C TYR A 73 11.69 7.40 -17.02
N VAL A 74 12.37 7.45 -15.89
CA VAL A 74 11.69 7.61 -14.59
C VAL A 74 11.20 9.03 -14.43
N GLU A 75 10.02 9.15 -13.84
CA GLU A 75 9.28 10.39 -13.69
C GLU A 75 9.62 11.07 -12.36
N SER A 76 9.67 12.39 -12.35
CA SER A 76 9.84 13.20 -11.13
C SER A 76 8.62 13.18 -10.21
N LYS A 77 7.44 12.79 -10.69
CA LYS A 77 6.18 12.73 -9.93
C LYS A 77 5.35 11.53 -10.40
N PRO A 78 4.36 11.04 -9.62
CA PRO A 78 3.50 9.93 -10.00
C PRO A 78 2.42 10.34 -11.02
N ASN A 79 2.82 10.85 -12.18
CA ASN A 79 1.95 11.18 -13.31
C ASN A 79 2.76 11.24 -14.62
N ALA A 80 2.10 10.97 -15.75
CA ALA A 80 2.72 10.88 -17.07
C ALA A 80 3.05 12.24 -17.72
N SER A 81 2.82 13.35 -17.03
CA SER A 81 3.15 14.70 -17.52
C SER A 81 4.27 15.35 -16.70
N SER A 82 4.99 14.55 -15.93
CA SER A 82 6.08 15.04 -15.10
C SER A 82 7.36 15.21 -15.94
N ALA A 83 8.39 15.79 -15.33
CA ALA A 83 9.71 15.82 -15.97
C ALA A 83 10.40 14.46 -15.83
N ASP A 84 10.98 13.98 -16.93
CA ASP A 84 11.90 12.85 -16.96
C ASP A 84 13.14 13.15 -16.10
N LYS A 85 13.57 12.20 -15.31
CA LYS A 85 14.78 12.31 -14.49
C LYS A 85 15.95 11.49 -15.00
N GLU A 86 15.72 10.22 -15.29
CA GLU A 86 16.80 9.28 -15.59
C GLU A 86 16.30 8.14 -16.47
N PHE A 87 17.14 7.71 -17.41
CA PHE A 87 16.90 6.53 -18.22
C PHE A 87 17.36 5.27 -17.50
N ILE A 88 16.47 4.29 -17.34
CA ILE A 88 16.78 2.98 -16.77
C ILE A 88 16.48 1.90 -17.80
N LYS A 89 17.44 1.01 -18.01
CA LYS A 89 17.31 -0.11 -18.96
C LYS A 89 16.40 -1.21 -18.42
N ALA A 90 15.70 -1.90 -19.32
CA ALA A 90 15.02 -3.15 -19.05
C ALA A 90 15.95 -4.15 -18.33
N GLY A 91 15.39 -4.96 -17.45
CA GLY A 91 16.16 -5.91 -16.65
C GLY A 91 16.83 -5.31 -15.41
N THR A 92 16.81 -3.99 -15.24
CA THR A 92 17.33 -3.35 -14.02
C THR A 92 16.44 -3.70 -12.83
N ARG A 93 17.07 -4.18 -11.75
CA ARG A 93 16.41 -4.43 -10.48
C ARG A 93 16.25 -3.14 -9.69
N VAL A 94 15.06 -2.91 -9.17
CA VAL A 94 14.68 -1.73 -8.40
C VAL A 94 13.97 -2.13 -7.10
N ARG A 95 13.94 -1.22 -6.13
CA ARG A 95 13.29 -1.37 -4.82
C ARG A 95 12.08 -0.46 -4.73
N VAL A 96 10.92 -0.97 -4.33
CA VAL A 96 9.68 -0.18 -4.24
C VAL A 96 9.44 0.28 -2.81
N TYR A 97 9.26 1.58 -2.61
CA TYR A 97 9.08 2.21 -1.30
C TYR A 97 7.71 2.85 -1.10
N GLU A 98 6.95 3.08 -2.16
CA GLU A 98 5.65 3.74 -2.14
C GLU A 98 4.86 3.38 -3.40
N LYS A 99 3.53 3.30 -3.29
CA LYS A 99 2.61 3.14 -4.42
C LYS A 99 1.45 4.13 -4.32
N VAL A 100 1.23 4.88 -5.39
CA VAL A 100 0.15 5.88 -5.48
C VAL A 100 -0.40 5.91 -6.90
N ASN A 101 -1.71 5.68 -7.07
CA ASN A 101 -2.42 5.81 -8.35
C ASN A 101 -1.77 5.06 -9.52
N GLY A 102 -1.30 3.83 -9.29
CA GLY A 102 -0.63 3.01 -10.31
C GLY A 102 0.83 3.38 -10.58
N TRP A 103 1.42 4.25 -9.77
CA TRP A 103 2.83 4.60 -9.80
C TRP A 103 3.57 4.04 -8.58
N SER A 104 4.83 3.69 -8.78
CA SER A 104 5.71 3.13 -7.77
C SER A 104 6.96 3.99 -7.62
N ARG A 105 7.29 4.40 -6.38
CA ARG A 105 8.53 5.11 -6.06
C ARG A 105 9.66 4.12 -5.89
N ILE A 106 10.76 4.34 -6.60
CA ILE A 106 11.86 3.38 -6.72
C ILE A 106 13.22 3.89 -6.24
N ASN A 107 14.16 2.95 -6.08
CA ASN A 107 15.58 3.13 -5.69
C ASN A 107 15.82 3.60 -4.24
N ALA A 108 15.15 4.67 -3.78
CA ALA A 108 15.25 5.17 -2.40
C ALA A 108 13.90 5.74 -1.90
N SER A 109 13.69 5.73 -0.58
CA SER A 109 12.45 6.22 0.04
C SER A 109 12.15 7.69 -0.25
N GLN A 110 13.21 8.51 -0.33
CA GLN A 110 13.11 9.96 -0.57
C GLN A 110 13.53 10.35 -1.99
N SER A 111 13.62 9.39 -2.93
CA SER A 111 13.81 9.74 -4.35
C SER A 111 12.49 10.32 -4.90
N ASP A 112 12.58 11.21 -5.89
CA ASP A 112 11.44 11.43 -6.79
C ASP A 112 11.71 10.68 -8.09
N GLN A 113 11.89 9.37 -8.00
CA GLN A 113 11.97 8.48 -9.16
C GLN A 113 10.74 7.60 -9.16
N TRP A 114 9.85 7.84 -10.12
CA TRP A 114 8.57 7.16 -10.25
C TRP A 114 8.51 6.38 -11.55
N VAL A 115 7.89 5.20 -11.48
CA VAL A 115 7.62 4.33 -12.62
C VAL A 115 6.17 3.87 -12.57
N GLU A 116 5.52 3.69 -13.71
CA GLU A 116 4.23 3.01 -13.76
C GLU A 116 4.37 1.56 -13.28
N ASP A 117 3.53 1.17 -12.33
CA ASP A 117 3.59 -0.13 -11.66
C ASP A 117 3.47 -1.30 -12.64
N LYS A 118 2.75 -1.12 -13.75
CA LYS A 118 2.58 -2.11 -14.82
C LYS A 118 3.90 -2.56 -15.49
N TYR A 119 4.98 -1.79 -15.34
CA TYR A 119 6.31 -2.12 -15.87
C TYR A 119 7.22 -2.82 -14.85
N LEU A 120 6.73 -3.04 -13.63
CA LEU A 120 7.43 -3.81 -12.61
C LEU A 120 7.04 -5.28 -12.69
N ALA A 121 8.03 -6.14 -12.90
CA ALA A 121 7.86 -7.58 -13.01
C ALA A 121 8.79 -8.32 -12.04
N ASN A 122 8.63 -9.64 -11.92
CA ASN A 122 9.50 -10.51 -11.11
C ASN A 122 9.68 -10.02 -9.67
N ALA A 123 8.58 -9.61 -9.04
CA ALA A 123 8.61 -9.06 -7.70
C ALA A 123 9.06 -10.12 -6.67
N THR A 124 9.96 -9.72 -5.78
CA THR A 124 10.54 -10.57 -4.72
C THR A 124 10.44 -9.85 -3.39
N GLN A 125 10.05 -10.58 -2.34
CA GLN A 125 10.00 -10.04 -0.99
C GLN A 125 11.43 -9.76 -0.46
N VAL A 126 11.57 -8.65 0.27
CA VAL A 126 12.81 -8.21 0.93
C VAL A 126 12.82 -8.54 2.41
#